data_AF-A0A525IIQ4-F1
#
_entry.id   AF-A0A525IIQ4-F1
#
_cell.length_a   1.000
_cell.length_b   1.000
_cell.length_c   1.000
_cell.angle_alpha   90.00
_cell.angle_beta   90.00
_cell.angle_gamma   90.00
#
_symmetry.space_group_name_H-M   'P 1'
#
loop_
_entity.id
_entity.type
_entity.pdbx_description
1 polymer ?
#
loop_
_entity_poly.entity_id
_entity_poly.type
_entity_poly.pdbx_seq_one_letter_code
_entity_poly.pdbx_strand_id
1 'polypeptide(L)'
;MNPAKMHIPQNISELLDLTTSMLLSAPKFLDKTGYLPFLNLDYVFEQLHAGLAQNRQRLGEERYNRLFEMSGQIRALFEADPDDKTGQTLQGCKVIHQMNDILRSALRKS
;
A
#
# COMPACT_ATOMS: atom_id res chain seq x y z
N MET A 1 5.97 -17.09 19.57
CA MET A 1 5.21 -15.86 19.27
C MET A 1 4.29 -16.24 18.11
N ASN A 2 2.97 -16.31 18.32
CA ASN A 2 2.06 -16.54 17.19
C ASN A 2 2.24 -15.36 16.24
N PRO A 3 2.54 -15.56 14.94
CA PRO A 3 2.50 -14.45 14.00
C PRO A 3 1.06 -13.94 14.04
N ALA A 4 0.88 -12.72 14.55
CA ALA A 4 -0.41 -12.07 14.51
C ALA A 4 -0.89 -12.13 13.06
N LYS A 5 -2.07 -12.73 12.84
CA LYS A 5 -2.65 -12.87 11.51
C LYS A 5 -2.56 -11.51 10.80
N MET A 6 -2.04 -11.47 9.57
CA MET A 6 -1.93 -10.24 8.80
C MET A 6 -3.27 -9.49 8.83
N HIS A 7 -3.22 -8.23 9.23
CA HIS A 7 -4.41 -7.40 9.26
C HIS A 7 -4.76 -6.96 7.84
N ILE A 8 -5.88 -7.44 7.30
CA ILE A 8 -6.34 -7.05 5.97
C ILE A 8 -7.30 -5.85 6.10
N PRO A 9 -7.07 -4.74 5.39
CA PRO A 9 -7.98 -3.59 5.38
C PRO A 9 -9.42 -3.99 5.02
N GLN A 10 -10.37 -3.72 5.91
CA GLN A 10 -11.77 -4.12 5.79
C GLN A 10 -12.65 -3.11 5.05
N ASN A 11 -12.18 -1.87 4.89
CA ASN A 11 -12.89 -0.77 4.25
C ASN A 11 -11.93 0.20 3.56
N ILE A 12 -12.46 1.19 2.81
CA ILE A 12 -11.67 2.16 2.05
C ILE A 12 -10.86 3.08 3.00
N SER A 13 -11.34 3.36 4.21
CA SER A 13 -10.58 4.16 5.20
C SER A 13 -9.34 3.43 5.66
N GLU A 14 -9.45 2.15 6.01
CA GLU A 14 -8.29 1.33 6.39
C GLU A 14 -7.30 1.15 5.24
N LEU A 15 -7.78 1.09 3.99
CA LEU A 15 -6.91 1.13 2.80
C LEU A 15 -6.13 2.44 2.72
N LEU A 16 -6.79 3.57 2.98
CA LEU A 16 -6.15 4.89 2.99
C LEU A 16 -5.14 5.03 4.14
N ASP A 17 -5.43 4.45 5.30
CA ASP A 17 -4.52 4.42 6.45
C ASP A 17 -3.28 3.58 6.13
N LEU A 18 -3.46 2.41 5.50
CA LEU A 18 -2.37 1.56 5.03
C LEU A 18 -1.48 2.31 4.03
N THR A 19 -2.04 2.88 2.97
CA THR A 19 -1.26 3.59 1.95
C THR A 19 -0.58 4.85 2.49
N THR A 20 -1.19 5.51 3.49
CA THR A 20 -0.53 6.61 4.21
C THR A 20 0.64 6.12 5.06
N SER A 21 0.51 4.99 5.75
CA SER A 21 1.60 4.36 6.49
C SER A 21 2.76 3.92 5.57
N MET A 22 2.43 3.45 4.36
CA MET A 22 3.42 3.09 3.35
C MET A 22 4.34 4.27 2.99
N LEU A 23 3.80 5.49 2.88
CA LEU A 23 4.60 6.69 2.61
C LEU A 23 5.65 6.96 3.69
N LEU A 24 5.34 6.65 4.95
CA LEU A 24 6.24 6.88 6.08
C LEU A 24 7.35 5.83 6.18
N SER A 25 7.16 4.68 5.56
CA SER A 25 8.00 3.49 5.74
C SER A 25 8.76 3.06 4.48
N ALA A 26 8.46 3.67 3.33
CA ALA A 26 9.12 3.40 2.06
C ALA A 26 10.63 3.74 2.09
N PRO A 27 11.46 3.08 1.26
CA PRO A 27 11.13 1.94 0.41
C PRO A 27 11.29 0.58 1.14
N LYS A 28 11.84 0.58 2.37
CA LYS A 28 12.30 -0.65 3.05
C LYS A 28 11.25 -1.31 3.94
N PHE A 29 10.28 -0.55 4.45
CA PHE A 29 9.22 -1.04 5.34
C PHE A 29 9.75 -1.75 6.58
N LEU A 30 10.75 -1.17 7.24
CA LEU A 30 11.37 -1.75 8.43
C LEU A 30 10.63 -1.35 9.69
N ASP A 31 10.26 -2.33 10.50
CA ASP A 31 9.84 -2.07 11.87
C ASP A 31 11.05 -1.78 12.77
N LYS A 32 11.22 -0.52 13.13
CA LYS A 32 12.28 -0.07 14.05
C LYS A 32 11.93 -0.30 15.52
N THR A 33 10.68 -0.67 15.82
CA THR A 33 10.16 -0.76 17.19
C THR A 33 10.21 -2.19 17.75
N GLY A 34 10.29 -3.19 16.88
CA GLY A 34 10.33 -4.62 17.23
C GLY A 34 8.96 -5.27 17.45
N TYR A 35 7.86 -4.53 17.26
CA TYR A 35 6.48 -5.03 17.40
C TYR A 35 6.02 -5.87 16.20
N LEU A 36 6.50 -5.55 14.99
CA LEU A 36 6.20 -6.20 13.72
C LEU A 36 7.51 -6.55 12.98
N PRO A 37 8.35 -7.46 13.52
CA PRO A 37 9.66 -7.78 12.96
C PRO A 37 9.60 -8.43 11.57
N PHE A 38 8.41 -8.83 11.11
CA PHE A 38 8.13 -9.37 9.79
C PHE A 38 7.74 -8.31 8.76
N LEU A 39 7.68 -7.03 9.14
CA LEU A 39 7.38 -5.94 8.21
C LEU A 39 8.51 -5.85 7.18
N ASN A 40 8.14 -5.98 5.91
CA ASN A 40 9.00 -5.82 4.76
C ASN A 40 8.15 -5.47 3.53
N LEU A 41 8.80 -5.27 2.39
CA LEU A 41 8.13 -4.94 1.13
C LEU A 41 7.05 -5.97 0.77
N ASP A 42 7.37 -7.27 0.80
CA ASP A 42 6.44 -8.33 0.43
C ASP A 42 5.19 -8.34 1.32
N TYR A 43 5.38 -8.24 2.64
CA TYR A 43 4.30 -8.22 3.61
C TYR A 43 3.33 -7.06 3.34
N VAL A 44 3.87 -5.86 3.13
CA VAL A 44 3.05 -4.65 2.90
C VAL A 44 2.29 -4.73 1.59
N PHE A 45 2.90 -5.28 0.54
CA PHE A 45 2.22 -5.45 -0.75
C PHE A 45 1.18 -6.58 -0.74
N GLU A 46 1.45 -7.67 -0.04
CA GLU A 46 0.44 -8.72 0.20
C GLU A 46 -0.76 -8.14 0.96
N GLN A 47 -0.50 -7.34 2.00
CA GLN A 47 -1.54 -6.64 2.76
C GLN A 47 -2.36 -5.68 1.89
N LEU A 48 -1.70 -4.90 1.04
CA LEU A 48 -2.35 -3.97 0.11
C LEU A 48 -3.22 -4.72 -0.91
N HIS A 49 -2.70 -5.79 -1.53
CA HIS A 49 -3.43 -6.58 -2.52
C HIS A 49 -4.65 -7.27 -1.91
N ALA A 50 -4.51 -7.86 -0.72
CA ALA A 50 -5.62 -8.44 0.02
C ALA A 50 -6.68 -7.39 0.36
N GLY A 51 -6.28 -6.20 0.82
CA GLY A 51 -7.19 -5.10 1.13
C GLY A 51 -7.94 -4.58 -0.10
N LEU A 52 -7.25 -4.45 -1.24
CA LEU A 52 -7.87 -4.06 -2.52
C LEU A 52 -8.90 -5.10 -2.97
N ALA A 53 -8.56 -6.39 -2.89
CA ALA A 53 -9.47 -7.49 -3.22
C ALA A 53 -10.70 -7.51 -2.30
N GLN A 54 -10.49 -7.34 -1.00
CA GLN A 54 -11.56 -7.26 0.01
C GLN A 54 -12.55 -6.12 -0.27
N ASN A 55 -12.08 -5.02 -0.87
CA ASN A 55 -12.88 -3.84 -1.17
C ASN A 55 -13.29 -3.69 -2.63
N ARG A 56 -13.02 -4.70 -3.48
CA ARG A 56 -13.28 -4.65 -4.93
C ARG A 56 -14.71 -4.23 -5.27
N GLN A 57 -15.70 -4.80 -4.59
CA GLN A 57 -17.11 -4.47 -4.80
C GLN A 57 -17.42 -2.99 -4.47
N ARG A 58 -16.82 -2.44 -3.42
CA ARG A 58 -17.03 -1.04 -3.01
C ARG A 58 -16.28 -0.06 -3.91
N LEU A 59 -15.12 -0.45 -4.41
CA LEU A 59 -14.31 0.35 -5.31
C LEU A 59 -14.94 0.42 -6.72
N GLY A 60 -15.58 -0.67 -7.14
CA GLY A 60 -15.93 -0.91 -8.53
C GLY A 60 -14.73 -1.39 -9.35
N GLU A 61 -15.01 -2.17 -10.39
CA GLU A 61 -13.99 -2.84 -11.22
C GLU A 61 -12.93 -1.89 -11.78
N GLU A 62 -13.35 -0.75 -12.32
CA GLU A 62 -12.44 0.23 -12.92
C GLU A 62 -11.42 0.76 -11.90
N ARG A 63 -11.89 1.19 -10.72
CA ARG A 63 -11.00 1.70 -9.67
C ARG A 63 -10.13 0.59 -9.10
N TYR A 64 -10.69 -0.59 -8.87
CA TYR A 64 -9.93 -1.74 -8.39
C TYR A 64 -8.77 -2.08 -9.34
N ASN A 65 -9.02 -2.23 -10.64
CA ASN A 65 -7.99 -2.55 -11.62
C ASN A 65 -6.92 -1.46 -11.68
N ARG A 66 -7.33 -0.18 -11.63
CA ARG A 66 -6.39 0.94 -11.64
C ARG A 66 -5.50 0.95 -10.38
N LEU A 67 -6.08 0.73 -9.21
CA LEU A 67 -5.33 0.68 -7.94
C LEU A 67 -4.39 -0.52 -7.91
N PHE A 68 -4.82 -1.66 -8.43
CA PHE A 68 -3.98 -2.85 -8.52
C PHE A 68 -2.78 -2.64 -9.47
N GLU A 69 -3.00 -2.05 -10.64
CA GLU A 69 -1.91 -1.68 -11.57
C GLU A 69 -0.92 -0.71 -10.92
N MET A 70 -1.41 0.34 -10.26
CA MET A 70 -0.58 1.30 -9.54
C MET A 70 0.24 0.63 -8.43
N SER A 71 -0.33 -0.35 -7.72
CA SER A 71 0.43 -1.11 -6.72
C SER A 71 1.62 -1.85 -7.33
N GLY A 72 1.46 -2.44 -8.52
CA GLY A 72 2.57 -3.07 -9.24
C GLY A 72 3.67 -2.07 -9.62
N GLN A 73 3.27 -0.88 -10.09
CA GLN A 73 4.21 0.20 -10.41
C GLN A 73 5.00 0.68 -9.18
N ILE A 74 4.31 0.90 -8.05
CA ILE A 74 4.96 1.31 -6.79
C ILE A 74 5.98 0.26 -6.35
N ARG A 75 5.60 -1.03 -6.39
CA ARG A 75 6.48 -2.13 -6.00
C ARG A 75 7.76 -2.13 -6.84
N ALA A 76 7.64 -2.08 -8.16
CA ALA A 76 8.79 -2.06 -9.07
C ALA A 76 9.74 -0.87 -8.79
N LEU A 77 9.18 0.31 -8.49
CA LEU A 77 9.96 1.51 -8.17
C LEU A 77 10.74 1.36 -6.85
N PHE A 78 10.15 0.71 -5.83
CA PHE A 78 10.84 0.46 -4.57
C PHE A 78 11.88 -0.66 -4.68
N GLU A 79 11.61 -1.71 -5.45
CA GLU A 79 12.58 -2.78 -5.73
C GLU A 79 13.80 -2.26 -6.50
N ALA A 80 13.60 -1.29 -7.38
CA ALA A 80 14.66 -0.69 -8.18
C ALA A 80 15.48 0.38 -7.43
N ASP A 81 15.04 0.80 -6.24
CA ASP A 81 15.72 1.81 -5.41
C ASP A 81 15.69 1.47 -3.91
N PRO A 82 16.20 0.27 -3.52
CA PRO A 82 16.06 -0.23 -2.17
C PRO A 82 16.77 0.65 -1.13
N ASP A 83 17.79 1.41 -1.54
CA ASP A 83 18.57 2.30 -0.69
C ASP A 83 18.22 3.79 -0.82
N ASP A 84 17.17 4.14 -1.58
CA ASP A 84 16.72 5.53 -1.83
C ASP A 84 17.86 6.45 -2.32
N LYS A 85 18.46 6.09 -3.45
CA LYS A 85 19.60 6.82 -4.06
C LYS A 85 19.35 7.25 -5.50
N THR A 86 18.38 6.65 -6.18
CA THR A 86 18.11 6.88 -7.60
C THR A 86 16.89 7.75 -7.85
N GLY A 87 16.11 8.05 -6.80
CA GLY A 87 14.90 8.87 -6.87
C GLY A 87 13.66 8.10 -7.32
N GLN A 88 13.76 6.79 -7.54
CA GLN A 88 12.59 5.96 -7.84
C GLN A 88 11.70 5.78 -6.60
N THR A 89 12.28 5.78 -5.39
CA THR A 89 11.49 5.85 -4.16
C THR A 89 10.55 7.05 -4.16
N LEU A 90 11.05 8.24 -4.52
CA LEU A 90 10.22 9.44 -4.64
C LEU A 90 9.12 9.28 -5.71
N GLN A 91 9.42 8.63 -6.83
CA GLN A 91 8.40 8.33 -7.86
C GLN A 91 7.33 7.37 -7.31
N GLY A 92 7.72 6.33 -6.57
CA GLY A 92 6.80 5.40 -5.92
C GLY A 92 5.87 6.13 -4.94
N CYS A 93 6.42 7.02 -4.11
CA CYS A 93 5.64 7.86 -3.21
C CYS A 93 4.64 8.77 -3.94
N LYS A 94 5.01 9.33 -5.10
CA LYS A 94 4.07 10.09 -5.95
C LYS A 94 2.91 9.24 -6.45
N VAL A 95 3.16 7.98 -6.83
CA VAL A 95 2.09 7.05 -7.23
C VAL A 95 1.21 6.70 -6.04
N ILE A 96 1.76 6.54 -4.83
CA ILE A 96 0.96 6.36 -3.61
C ILE A 96 0.06 7.59 -3.33
N HIS A 97 0.54 8.81 -3.54
CA HIS A 97 -0.32 10.00 -3.43
C HIS A 97 -1.51 9.96 -4.40
N GLN A 98 -1.28 9.58 -5.66
CA GLN A 98 -2.36 9.41 -6.62
C GLN A 98 -3.34 8.29 -6.21
N MET A 99 -2.83 7.21 -5.62
CA MET A 99 -3.65 6.13 -5.06
C MET A 99 -4.54 6.65 -3.93
N ASN A 100 -3.99 7.48 -3.04
CA ASN A 100 -4.74 8.13 -1.95
C ASN A 100 -5.86 9.04 -2.49
N ASP A 101 -5.62 9.76 -3.59
CA ASP A 101 -6.65 10.62 -4.20
C ASP A 101 -7.83 9.80 -4.72
N ILE A 102 -7.57 8.65 -5.35
CA ILE A 102 -8.61 7.73 -5.81
C ILE A 102 -9.41 7.17 -4.63
N LEU A 103 -8.73 6.71 -3.57
CA LEU A 103 -9.38 6.18 -2.37
C LEU A 103 -10.23 7.24 -1.66
N ARG A 104 -9.72 8.47 -1.51
CA ARG A 104 -10.48 9.61 -0.96
C ARG A 104 -11.69 9.96 -1.81
N SER A 105 -11.57 9.92 -3.13
CA SER A 105 -12.71 10.15 -4.02
C SER A 105 -13.75 9.03 -3.89
N ALA A 106 -13.34 7.79 -3.62
CA ALA A 106 -14.27 6.68 -3.43
C ALA A 106 -15.05 6.81 -2.11
N LEU A 107 -14.39 7.24 -1.02
CA LEU A 107 -15.05 7.52 0.27
C LEU A 107 -16.11 8.63 0.19
N ARG A 108 -15.88 9.68 -0.61
CA ARG A 108 -16.84 10.78 -0.77
C ARG A 108 -18.10 10.39 -1.55
N LYS A 109 -18.07 9.25 -2.26
CA LYS A 109 -19.14 8.79 -3.16
C LYS A 109 -19.90 7.58 -2.62
N SER A 110 -19.51 7.02 -1.47
CA SER A 110 -20.23 5.93 -0.78
C SER A 110 -21.23 6.49 0.21
#